data_AF-M1VIN4-F1
#
_entry.id   AF-M1VIN4-F1
#
_cell.length_a   1.000
_cell.length_b   1.000
_cell.length_c   1.000
_cell.angle_alpha   90.00
_cell.angle_beta   90.00
_cell.angle_gamma   90.00
#
_symmetry.space_group_name_H-M   'P 1'
#
loop_
_entity.id
_entity.type
_entity.pdbx_description
1 polymer ?
#
loop_
_entity_poly.entity_id
_entity_poly.type
_entity_poly.pdbx_seq_one_letter_code
_entity_poly.pdbx_strand_id
1 'polypeptide(L)'
;MPSKRKQPTAKQTVKTEPAGSSQVSASFKAEPESKTPPPEEEEEDFRVEPSCEVPRARNPIQPDYPGAYTMSSEDIIGTDSHLAYVSRWHRMREEERRGSVCFRVVTNDGSRPALVQLLGLKNVFVRQLPNMPRPYVVRLVFDRKHESLIMIKKLPSGEEVVMGGCCYRPFSEQRFAEIAFLAISHSEQVRGYGTRLMAHTKERAKALQLTHLLTCADNNAVAYFKKQGFSKIITLPPERWQGYIKDYEGIVLMECALNYKVDYLNIPPLLKAQKLCLLEKLREVSRSHIVYPGIDVKKMKGIRIEDIPGLQHVDLDRVPPPTAAHGTRSGVSSAKPLTAAAAIARERDPVQLAALQKELQQVLNQIKSHSSAWPFLEPVDPQETGAYNYYEIIKNPMDLRTIQERLDSGWYYVNRDIFLADLNRMVKNAIDYNGPGHYISELALSLKRFYSSKL
;
A
#
# COMPACT_ATOMS: atom_id res chain seq x y z
N MET A 1 -4.07 -70.93 2.02
CA MET A 1 -3.06 -71.02 3.11
C MET A 1 -2.73 -69.61 3.59
N PRO A 2 -3.39 -69.09 4.65
CA PRO A 2 -3.14 -67.73 5.12
C PRO A 2 -2.02 -67.70 6.17
N SER A 3 -0.99 -66.89 5.91
CA SER A 3 0.08 -66.60 6.85
C SER A 3 -0.35 -65.49 7.81
N LYS A 4 -0.58 -65.87 9.06
CA LYS A 4 -0.80 -64.98 10.20
C LYS A 4 0.50 -64.22 10.53
N ARG A 5 0.45 -62.87 10.53
CA ARG A 5 1.44 -62.06 11.25
C ARG A 5 0.74 -61.05 12.15
N LYS A 6 1.27 -60.99 13.37
CA LYS A 6 0.66 -60.52 14.62
C LYS A 6 0.58 -59.00 14.70
N GLN A 7 -0.52 -58.51 15.25
CA GLN A 7 -0.64 -57.17 15.85
C GLN A 7 0.24 -57.07 17.11
N PRO A 8 0.87 -55.92 17.39
CA PRO A 8 1.33 -55.58 18.73
C PRO A 8 0.28 -54.74 19.45
N THR A 9 -0.32 -55.32 20.50
CA THR A 9 -1.11 -54.63 21.52
C THR A 9 -0.17 -54.02 22.56
N ALA A 10 -0.14 -52.69 22.64
CA ALA A 10 0.52 -51.97 23.74
C ALA A 10 -0.54 -51.47 24.73
N LYS A 11 -0.60 -52.12 25.89
CA LYS A 11 -1.37 -51.73 27.07
C LYS A 11 -0.77 -50.45 27.66
N GLN A 12 -1.54 -49.38 27.79
CA GLN A 12 -1.21 -48.28 28.71
C GLN A 12 -1.97 -48.48 30.02
N THR A 13 -1.21 -48.82 31.05
CA THR A 13 -1.61 -48.90 32.45
C THR A 13 -1.90 -47.50 33.01
N VAL A 14 -3.12 -47.31 33.48
CA VAL A 14 -3.52 -46.19 34.34
C VAL A 14 -2.89 -46.41 35.71
N LYS A 15 -2.00 -45.50 36.14
CA LYS A 15 -1.56 -45.40 37.53
C LYS A 15 -2.36 -44.30 38.21
N THR A 16 -3.27 -44.71 39.08
CA THR A 16 -3.90 -43.89 40.12
C THR A 16 -3.02 -43.93 41.37
N GLU A 17 -2.62 -42.77 41.89
CA GLU A 17 -2.06 -42.63 43.23
C GLU A 17 -2.67 -41.40 43.94
N PRO A 18 -2.70 -41.39 45.29
CA PRO A 18 -3.87 -40.95 46.04
C PRO A 18 -3.78 -39.54 46.63
N ALA A 19 -4.94 -39.04 47.02
CA ALA A 19 -5.12 -37.79 47.75
C ALA A 19 -4.50 -37.87 49.16
N GLY A 20 -3.60 -36.94 49.46
CA GLY A 20 -3.04 -36.70 50.79
C GLY A 20 -3.42 -35.30 51.27
N SER A 21 -4.30 -35.25 52.27
CA SER A 21 -4.67 -34.06 53.03
C SER A 21 -3.53 -33.63 53.96
N SER A 22 -3.16 -32.35 53.96
CA SER A 22 -2.38 -31.74 55.03
C SER A 22 -2.84 -30.30 55.24
N GLN A 23 -3.52 -30.09 56.36
CA GLN A 23 -3.92 -28.80 56.90
C GLN A 23 -2.67 -28.03 57.33
N VAL A 24 -2.53 -26.78 56.85
CA VAL A 24 -1.73 -25.76 57.51
C VAL A 24 -2.60 -24.52 57.67
N SER A 25 -2.92 -24.23 58.92
CA SER A 25 -3.66 -23.07 59.38
C SER A 25 -2.76 -21.83 59.34
N ALA A 26 -3.15 -20.82 58.57
CA ALA A 26 -2.62 -19.47 58.70
C ALA A 26 -3.81 -18.50 58.71
N SER A 27 -4.05 -17.94 59.89
CA SER A 27 -5.09 -16.96 60.18
C SER A 27 -4.69 -15.59 59.61
N PHE A 28 -5.41 -15.09 58.61
CA PHE A 28 -5.36 -13.69 58.20
C PHE A 28 -6.68 -13.01 58.53
N LYS A 29 -6.60 -11.96 59.34
CA LYS A 29 -7.70 -11.08 59.75
C LYS A 29 -8.33 -10.41 58.52
N ALA A 30 -9.65 -10.46 58.44
CA ALA A 30 -10.43 -9.67 57.50
C ALA A 30 -10.51 -8.21 57.96
N GLU A 31 -10.08 -7.28 57.11
CA GLU A 31 -10.44 -5.86 57.17
C GLU A 31 -11.59 -5.59 56.17
N PRO A 32 -12.46 -4.59 56.43
CA PRO A 32 -13.75 -4.48 55.77
C PRO A 32 -13.60 -3.96 54.32
N GLU A 33 -14.22 -4.68 53.39
CA GLU A 33 -14.32 -4.30 51.98
C GLU A 33 -15.05 -2.96 51.81
N SER A 34 -14.30 -1.93 51.40
CA SER A 34 -14.89 -0.72 50.82
C SER A 34 -15.51 -1.08 49.46
N LYS A 35 -16.84 -1.00 49.37
CA LYS A 35 -17.57 -1.09 48.09
C LYS A 35 -17.13 0.04 47.16
N THR A 36 -16.17 -0.24 46.30
CA THR A 36 -15.97 0.53 45.07
C THR A 36 -16.83 -0.10 43.97
N PRO A 37 -17.59 0.69 43.21
CA PRO A 37 -18.33 0.15 42.07
C PRO A 37 -17.33 -0.44 41.06
N PRO A 38 -17.75 -1.41 40.24
CA PRO A 38 -16.89 -1.94 39.18
C PRO A 38 -16.49 -0.79 38.25
N PRO A 39 -15.25 -0.79 37.72
CA PRO A 39 -14.84 0.25 36.79
C PRO A 39 -15.80 0.23 35.61
N GLU A 40 -16.37 1.40 35.32
CA GLU A 40 -17.12 1.63 34.10
C GLU A 40 -16.26 1.13 32.93
N GLU A 41 -16.84 0.30 32.07
CA GLU A 41 -16.24 -0.06 30.80
C GLU A 41 -15.95 1.25 30.07
N GLU A 42 -14.70 1.73 30.13
CA GLU A 42 -14.24 2.80 29.28
C GLU A 42 -14.50 2.32 27.85
N GLU A 43 -15.53 2.88 27.21
CA GLU A 43 -15.67 2.80 25.75
C GLU A 43 -14.27 3.08 25.21
N GLU A 44 -13.68 2.12 24.48
CA GLU A 44 -12.39 2.29 23.83
C GLU A 44 -12.51 3.52 22.93
N ASP A 45 -12.20 4.69 23.48
CA ASP A 45 -12.19 5.96 22.78
C ASP A 45 -11.06 5.80 21.78
N PHE A 46 -11.44 5.39 20.57
CA PHE A 46 -10.55 5.31 19.42
C PHE A 46 -9.84 6.65 19.41
N ARG A 47 -8.56 6.70 19.81
CA ARG A 47 -7.81 7.95 19.87
C ARG A 47 -7.79 8.57 18.47
N VAL A 48 -8.80 9.40 18.20
CA VAL A 48 -8.96 10.14 16.95
C VAL A 48 -7.90 11.22 16.90
N GLU A 49 -7.45 11.66 18.07
CA GLU A 49 -6.49 12.72 18.22
C GLU A 49 -5.06 12.18 18.13
N PRO A 50 -4.15 12.91 17.44
CA PRO A 50 -2.75 12.57 17.40
C PRO A 50 -2.21 12.43 18.82
N SER A 51 -1.53 11.31 19.12
CA SER A 51 -0.89 11.09 20.43
C SER A 51 0.16 12.15 20.81
N CYS A 52 0.54 13.02 19.87
CA CYS A 52 1.49 14.10 20.05
C CYS A 52 1.16 15.22 19.07
N GLU A 53 1.10 16.47 19.55
CA GLU A 53 0.99 17.64 18.69
C GLU A 53 2.24 17.77 17.81
N VAL A 54 2.04 18.16 16.55
CA VAL A 54 3.17 18.38 15.64
C VAL A 54 3.94 19.62 16.10
N PRO A 55 5.24 19.50 16.43
CA PRO A 55 6.04 20.66 16.82
C PRO A 55 6.11 21.68 15.69
N ARG A 56 5.82 22.94 16.00
CA ARG A 56 5.97 24.04 15.04
C ARG A 56 7.44 24.35 14.77
N ALA A 57 7.73 24.79 13.55
CA ALA A 57 9.03 25.33 13.18
C ALA A 57 9.37 26.51 14.11
N ARG A 58 10.59 26.52 14.64
CA ARG A 58 11.02 27.59 15.57
C ARG A 58 11.24 28.91 14.82
N ASN A 59 12.02 28.83 13.74
CA ASN A 59 12.38 29.96 12.90
C ASN A 59 12.13 29.58 11.43
N PRO A 60 10.86 29.49 10.98
CA PRO A 60 10.56 29.19 9.60
C PRO A 60 11.07 30.33 8.70
N ILE A 61 11.67 29.98 7.55
CA ILE A 61 12.06 30.97 6.56
C ILE A 61 10.79 31.60 5.99
N GLN A 62 10.66 32.91 6.19
CA GLN A 62 9.53 33.71 5.71
C GLN A 62 9.74 34.14 4.25
N PRO A 63 8.67 34.31 3.46
CA PRO A 63 8.76 34.88 2.13
C PRO A 63 9.32 36.31 2.21
N ASP A 64 10.45 36.54 1.54
CA ASP A 64 11.18 37.80 1.46
C ASP A 64 10.82 38.62 0.21
N TYR A 65 9.99 38.07 -0.67
CA TYR A 65 9.60 38.66 -1.96
C TYR A 65 8.14 39.17 -1.95
N PRO A 66 7.85 40.40 -2.42
CA PRO A 66 6.48 40.93 -2.47
C PRO A 66 5.53 40.04 -3.28
N GLY A 67 4.42 39.62 -2.65
CA GLY A 67 3.43 38.73 -3.26
C GLY A 67 3.78 37.24 -3.22
N ALA A 68 4.93 36.86 -2.67
CA ALA A 68 5.21 35.46 -2.35
C ALA A 68 4.44 35.01 -1.10
N TYR A 69 4.02 33.75 -1.08
CA TYR A 69 3.25 33.18 0.02
C TYR A 69 3.70 31.75 0.34
N THR A 70 3.35 31.26 1.53
CA THR A 70 3.68 29.89 1.95
C THR A 70 2.61 28.92 1.47
N MET A 71 3.02 27.82 0.86
CA MET A 71 2.13 26.75 0.41
C MET A 71 1.39 26.08 1.59
N SER A 72 0.09 25.85 1.43
CA SER A 72 -0.74 25.12 2.40
C SER A 72 -0.29 23.66 2.55
N SER A 73 -0.59 23.07 3.71
CA SER A 73 -0.28 21.68 4.05
C SER A 73 -1.54 20.82 4.24
N GLU A 74 -2.71 21.35 3.88
CA GLU A 74 -4.02 20.70 4.03
C GLU A 74 -4.16 19.43 3.14
N ASP A 75 -3.57 19.41 1.94
CA ASP A 75 -3.73 18.25 1.04
C ASP A 75 -2.79 17.06 1.33
N ILE A 76 -2.06 17.10 2.45
CA ILE A 76 -1.15 16.02 2.84
C ILE A 76 -1.94 14.77 3.25
N ILE A 77 -1.43 13.57 2.95
CA ILE A 77 -1.94 12.27 3.43
C ILE A 77 -2.42 12.41 4.88
N GLY A 78 -3.72 12.30 5.11
CA GLY A 78 -4.38 12.80 6.32
C GLY A 78 -5.89 12.89 6.10
N THR A 79 -6.67 13.22 7.13
CA THR A 79 -8.16 13.25 7.08
C THR A 79 -8.74 14.21 6.04
N ASP A 80 -7.99 15.24 5.71
CA ASP A 80 -8.24 16.30 4.72
C ASP A 80 -7.71 15.95 3.32
N SER A 81 -7.00 14.84 3.16
CA SER A 81 -6.45 14.44 1.86
C SER A 81 -7.50 13.87 0.91
N HIS A 82 -7.45 14.31 -0.35
CA HIS A 82 -8.26 13.77 -1.46
C HIS A 82 -7.78 12.41 -2.00
N LEU A 83 -6.75 11.81 -1.40
CA LEU A 83 -6.23 10.52 -1.85
C LEU A 83 -7.26 9.40 -1.67
N ALA A 84 -7.51 8.63 -2.74
CA ALA A 84 -8.53 7.58 -2.75
C ALA A 84 -8.41 6.56 -1.60
N TYR A 85 -7.19 6.25 -1.16
CA TYR A 85 -6.97 5.38 0.00
C TYR A 85 -7.48 5.99 1.32
N VAL A 86 -7.23 7.29 1.53
CA VAL A 86 -7.70 8.02 2.71
C VAL A 86 -9.23 8.14 2.68
N SER A 87 -9.82 8.50 1.54
CA SER A 87 -11.28 8.62 1.42
C SER A 87 -11.97 7.28 1.71
N ARG A 88 -11.40 6.16 1.24
CA ARG A 88 -11.90 4.81 1.60
C ARG A 88 -11.79 4.55 3.10
N TRP A 89 -10.66 4.90 3.72
CA TRP A 89 -10.46 4.75 5.16
C TRP A 89 -11.48 5.55 5.97
N HIS A 90 -11.71 6.82 5.62
CA HIS A 90 -12.67 7.69 6.29
C HIS A 90 -14.09 7.11 6.20
N ARG A 91 -14.50 6.61 5.03
CA ARG A 91 -15.81 5.97 4.83
C ARG A 91 -15.99 4.77 5.75
N MET A 92 -15.01 3.87 5.82
CA MET A 92 -15.08 2.66 6.66
C MET A 92 -15.16 3.03 8.15
N ARG A 93 -14.36 4.00 8.59
CA ARG A 93 -14.41 4.50 9.96
C ARG A 93 -15.78 5.11 10.30
N GLU A 94 -16.38 5.85 9.38
CA GLU A 94 -17.70 6.44 9.58
C GLU A 94 -18.83 5.38 9.60
N GLU A 95 -18.68 4.28 8.88
CA GLU A 95 -19.57 3.12 8.98
C GLU A 95 -19.42 2.39 10.32
N GLU A 96 -18.19 2.24 10.82
CA GLU A 96 -17.91 1.70 12.15
C GLU A 96 -18.52 2.59 13.25
N ARG A 97 -18.32 3.91 13.16
CA ARG A 97 -18.86 4.89 14.11
C ARG A 97 -20.39 4.89 14.13
N ARG A 98 -21.04 4.72 12.98
CA ARG A 98 -22.51 4.59 12.88
C ARG A 98 -23.01 3.20 13.27
N GLY A 99 -22.11 2.25 13.54
CA GLY A 99 -22.45 0.87 13.87
C GLY A 99 -23.01 0.04 12.71
N SER A 100 -22.96 0.55 11.47
CA SER A 100 -23.42 -0.20 10.29
C SER A 100 -22.45 -1.31 9.90
N VAL A 101 -21.18 -1.16 10.24
CA VAL A 101 -20.15 -2.20 10.19
C VAL A 101 -19.54 -2.36 11.57
N CYS A 102 -19.28 -3.58 12.01
CA CYS A 102 -18.62 -3.84 13.28
C CYS A 102 -17.68 -5.04 13.18
N PHE A 103 -16.64 -5.03 14.01
CA PHE A 103 -15.66 -6.09 14.11
C PHE A 103 -15.80 -6.77 15.46
N ARG A 104 -15.82 -8.11 15.48
CA ARG A 104 -15.96 -8.88 16.73
C ARG A 104 -15.04 -10.07 16.71
N VAL A 105 -14.49 -10.41 17.87
CA VAL A 105 -13.78 -11.68 18.06
C VAL A 105 -14.81 -12.73 18.46
N VAL A 106 -14.80 -13.86 17.75
CA VAL A 106 -15.70 -14.98 17.98
C VAL A 106 -14.87 -16.25 18.10
N THR A 107 -15.17 -17.02 19.14
CA THR A 107 -14.56 -18.33 19.43
C THR A 107 -15.65 -19.38 19.52
N ASN A 108 -15.31 -20.65 19.32
CA ASN A 108 -16.26 -21.73 19.57
C ASN A 108 -16.40 -22.02 21.07
N ASP A 109 -17.25 -21.23 21.74
CA ASP A 109 -17.64 -21.42 23.14
C ASP A 109 -18.86 -22.35 23.31
N GLY A 110 -19.44 -22.82 22.20
CA GLY A 110 -20.66 -23.63 22.18
C GLY A 110 -21.96 -22.82 22.27
N SER A 111 -21.89 -21.49 22.37
CA SER A 111 -23.08 -20.64 22.40
C SER A 111 -23.74 -20.56 21.02
N ARG A 112 -25.08 -20.51 21.01
CA ARG A 112 -25.85 -20.40 19.75
C ARG A 112 -25.44 -19.15 18.93
N PRO A 113 -25.27 -17.94 19.52
CA PRO A 113 -24.86 -16.77 18.76
C PRO A 113 -23.49 -16.93 18.09
N ALA A 114 -22.48 -17.42 18.83
CA ALA A 114 -21.14 -17.64 18.28
C ALA A 114 -21.17 -18.69 17.15
N LEU A 115 -21.89 -19.80 17.34
CA LEU A 115 -22.00 -20.85 16.31
C LEU A 115 -22.66 -20.35 15.02
N VAL A 116 -23.68 -19.49 15.10
CA VAL A 116 -24.32 -18.88 13.93
C VAL A 116 -23.35 -17.96 13.19
N GLN A 117 -22.59 -17.15 13.93
CA GLN A 117 -21.58 -16.25 13.34
C GLN A 117 -20.43 -17.03 12.68
N LEU A 118 -19.91 -18.08 13.35
CA LEU A 118 -18.89 -18.97 12.80
C LEU A 118 -19.40 -19.73 11.57
N LEU A 119 -20.67 -20.13 11.55
CA LEU A 119 -21.29 -20.76 10.38
C LEU A 119 -21.35 -19.79 9.19
N GLY A 120 -21.74 -18.53 9.44
CA GLY A 120 -21.72 -17.47 8.44
C GLY A 120 -20.31 -17.26 7.89
N LEU A 121 -19.31 -17.16 8.76
CA LEU A 121 -17.91 -16.99 8.39
C LEU A 121 -17.38 -18.18 7.57
N LYS A 122 -17.65 -19.41 8.00
CA LYS A 122 -17.28 -20.63 7.27
C LYS A 122 -17.86 -20.63 5.86
N ASN A 123 -19.09 -20.15 5.67
CA ASN A 123 -19.69 -20.03 4.34
C ASN A 123 -18.99 -18.98 3.47
N VAL A 124 -18.51 -17.88 4.06
CA VAL A 124 -17.65 -16.91 3.36
C VAL A 124 -16.35 -17.58 2.93
N PHE A 125 -15.61 -18.22 3.83
CA PHE A 125 -14.33 -18.88 3.49
C PHE A 125 -14.48 -19.94 2.41
N VAL A 126 -15.49 -20.82 2.51
CA VAL A 126 -15.72 -21.87 1.50
C VAL A 126 -16.01 -21.29 0.11
N ARG A 127 -16.65 -20.12 0.02
CA ARG A 127 -16.92 -19.46 -1.27
C ARG A 127 -15.70 -18.71 -1.81
N GLN A 128 -14.93 -18.07 -0.93
CA GLN A 128 -13.81 -17.21 -1.32
C GLN A 128 -12.47 -17.96 -1.48
N LEU A 129 -12.35 -19.16 -0.90
CA LEU A 129 -11.16 -20.00 -0.93
C LEU A 129 -11.48 -21.36 -1.57
N PRO A 130 -11.71 -21.43 -2.90
CA PRO A 130 -12.17 -22.66 -3.57
C PRO A 130 -11.16 -23.81 -3.50
N ASN A 131 -9.87 -23.50 -3.38
CA ASN A 131 -8.80 -24.50 -3.27
C ASN A 131 -8.72 -25.14 -1.87
N MET A 132 -9.43 -24.59 -0.88
CA MET A 132 -9.43 -25.12 0.49
C MET A 132 -10.56 -26.15 0.68
N PRO A 133 -10.26 -27.40 1.07
CA PRO A 133 -11.29 -28.41 1.26
C PRO A 133 -12.35 -27.99 2.29
N ARG A 134 -13.64 -28.17 1.99
CA ARG A 134 -14.72 -27.77 2.91
C ARG A 134 -14.61 -28.38 4.31
N PRO A 135 -14.31 -29.69 4.48
CA PRO A 135 -14.12 -30.28 5.80
C PRO A 135 -12.94 -29.66 6.55
N TYR A 136 -11.90 -29.25 5.82
CA TYR A 136 -10.73 -28.59 6.39
C TYR A 136 -11.07 -27.22 6.98
N VAL A 137 -11.79 -26.39 6.21
CA VAL A 137 -12.26 -25.08 6.65
C VAL A 137 -13.16 -25.20 7.88
N VAL A 138 -14.15 -26.10 7.83
CA VAL A 138 -15.06 -26.34 8.97
C VAL A 138 -14.29 -26.76 10.21
N ARG A 139 -13.36 -27.71 10.08
CA ARG A 139 -12.60 -28.22 11.22
C ARG A 139 -11.83 -27.11 11.95
N LEU A 140 -11.20 -26.17 11.23
CA LEU A 140 -10.43 -25.10 11.85
C LEU A 140 -11.31 -23.95 12.37
N VAL A 141 -12.32 -23.52 11.60
CA VAL A 141 -13.21 -22.41 12.03
C VAL A 141 -13.96 -22.77 13.32
N PHE A 142 -14.30 -24.04 13.51
CA PHE A 142 -14.97 -24.52 14.72
C PHE A 142 -14.00 -25.15 15.75
N ASP A 143 -12.68 -25.11 15.53
CA ASP A 143 -11.72 -25.58 16.52
C ASP A 143 -11.66 -24.57 17.69
N ARG A 144 -11.75 -25.06 18.92
CA ARG A 144 -11.70 -24.19 20.12
C ARG A 144 -10.35 -23.52 20.35
N LYS A 145 -9.29 -23.98 19.68
CA LYS A 145 -7.97 -23.36 19.69
C LYS A 145 -7.83 -22.22 18.70
N HIS A 146 -8.83 -22.01 17.82
CA HIS A 146 -8.82 -20.92 16.85
C HIS A 146 -9.77 -19.81 17.30
N GLU A 147 -9.36 -18.57 17.04
CA GLU A 147 -10.20 -17.39 17.18
C GLU A 147 -10.51 -16.85 15.77
N SER A 148 -11.68 -16.23 15.61
CA SER A 148 -12.04 -15.56 14.38
C SER A 148 -12.41 -14.11 14.65
N LEU A 149 -11.64 -13.19 14.08
CA LEU A 149 -12.07 -11.80 13.99
C LEU A 149 -13.00 -11.67 12.77
N ILE A 150 -14.27 -11.38 13.01
CA ILE A 150 -15.29 -11.27 11.96
C ILE A 150 -15.68 -9.83 11.71
N MET A 151 -16.03 -9.54 10.46
CA MET A 151 -16.65 -8.30 10.04
C MET A 151 -18.14 -8.55 9.82
N ILE A 152 -18.98 -7.84 10.58
CA ILE A 152 -20.43 -7.92 10.50
C ILE A 152 -20.95 -6.60 9.93
N LYS A 153 -21.91 -6.70 9.01
CA LYS A 153 -22.68 -5.56 8.52
C LYS A 153 -24.10 -5.65 9.06
N LYS A 154 -24.59 -4.58 9.68
CA LYS A 154 -25.99 -4.46 10.11
C LYS A 154 -26.81 -3.94 8.94
N LEU A 155 -27.81 -4.70 8.52
CA LEU A 155 -28.75 -4.29 7.49
C LEU A 155 -29.77 -3.29 8.07
N PRO A 156 -30.43 -2.47 7.23
CA PRO A 156 -31.51 -1.57 7.68
C PRO A 156 -32.67 -2.31 8.36
N SER A 157 -32.85 -3.60 8.07
CA SER A 157 -33.81 -4.49 8.73
C SER A 157 -33.44 -4.87 10.16
N GLY A 158 -32.23 -4.51 10.62
CA GLY A 158 -31.68 -4.92 11.92
C GLY A 158 -30.92 -6.26 11.90
N GLU A 159 -30.92 -6.99 10.78
CA GLU A 159 -30.22 -8.26 10.65
C GLU A 159 -28.70 -8.07 10.57
N GLU A 160 -27.96 -8.94 11.26
CA GLU A 160 -26.49 -8.96 11.25
C GLU A 160 -25.97 -10.00 10.26
N VAL A 161 -25.24 -9.54 9.24
CA VAL A 161 -24.68 -10.42 8.21
C VAL A 161 -23.16 -10.45 8.32
N VAL A 162 -22.60 -11.66 8.43
CA VAL A 162 -21.15 -11.86 8.41
C VAL A 162 -20.63 -11.66 6.98
N MET A 163 -19.84 -10.61 6.79
CA MET A 163 -19.30 -10.22 5.50
C MET A 163 -17.88 -10.72 5.25
N GLY A 164 -17.17 -11.16 6.27
CA GLY A 164 -15.82 -11.66 6.15
C GLY A 164 -15.16 -11.85 7.50
N GLY A 165 -13.90 -12.27 7.50
CA GLY A 165 -13.14 -12.43 8.72
C GLY A 165 -11.75 -13.01 8.53
N CYS A 166 -11.02 -13.03 9.63
CA CYS A 166 -9.68 -13.57 9.77
C CYS A 166 -9.74 -14.64 10.87
N CYS A 167 -9.57 -15.90 10.48
CA CYS A 167 -9.47 -17.03 11.40
C CYS A 167 -7.98 -17.30 11.66
N TYR A 168 -7.59 -17.27 12.93
CA TYR A 168 -6.21 -17.42 13.35
C TYR A 168 -6.11 -18.25 14.63
N ARG A 169 -4.92 -18.82 14.85
CA ARG A 169 -4.59 -19.56 16.06
C ARG A 169 -3.51 -18.81 16.83
N PRO A 170 -3.82 -18.25 18.01
CA PRO A 170 -2.81 -17.63 18.86
C PRO A 170 -1.96 -18.69 19.59
N PHE A 171 -0.66 -18.42 19.69
CA PHE A 171 0.31 -19.16 20.46
C PHE A 171 0.95 -18.21 21.48
N SER A 172 0.29 -18.05 22.63
CA SER A 172 0.63 -17.01 23.61
C SER A 172 2.05 -17.16 24.16
N GLU A 173 2.47 -18.38 24.50
CA GLU A 173 3.82 -18.67 24.98
C GLU A 173 4.88 -18.35 23.92
N GLN A 174 4.64 -18.80 22.69
CA GLN A 174 5.52 -18.55 21.56
C GLN A 174 5.32 -17.13 20.98
N ARG A 175 4.47 -16.28 21.59
CA ARG A 175 4.13 -14.90 21.21
C ARG A 175 3.94 -14.65 19.71
N PHE A 176 3.27 -15.55 19.00
CA PHE A 176 2.86 -15.35 17.60
C PHE A 176 1.45 -15.90 17.35
N ALA A 177 0.84 -15.58 16.20
CA ALA A 177 -0.37 -16.27 15.74
C ALA A 177 -0.21 -16.75 14.29
N GLU A 178 -0.80 -17.91 14.00
CA GLU A 178 -0.96 -18.44 12.64
C GLU A 178 -2.29 -17.96 12.08
N ILE A 179 -2.28 -17.17 11.00
CA ILE A 179 -3.49 -16.85 10.23
C ILE A 179 -3.77 -18.04 9.31
N ALA A 180 -4.84 -18.76 9.62
CA ALA A 180 -5.30 -19.92 8.86
C ALA A 180 -6.13 -19.51 7.64
N PHE A 181 -7.08 -18.58 7.81
CA PHE A 181 -7.92 -18.09 6.73
C PHE A 181 -8.17 -16.60 6.84
N LEU A 182 -8.18 -15.92 5.71
CA LEU A 182 -8.57 -14.52 5.61
C LEU A 182 -9.36 -14.30 4.32
N ALA A 183 -10.58 -13.80 4.43
CA ALA A 183 -11.43 -13.53 3.28
C ALA A 183 -12.51 -12.49 3.59
N ILE A 184 -12.90 -11.75 2.54
CA ILE A 184 -14.06 -10.87 2.52
C ILE A 184 -15.00 -11.35 1.42
N SER A 185 -16.31 -11.31 1.67
CA SER A 185 -17.35 -11.60 0.69
C SER A 185 -17.15 -10.76 -0.57
N HIS A 186 -17.34 -11.38 -1.75
CA HIS A 186 -17.19 -10.74 -3.05
C HIS A 186 -17.94 -9.40 -3.17
N SER A 187 -19.15 -9.30 -2.60
CA SER A 187 -19.97 -8.09 -2.60
C SER A 187 -19.32 -6.88 -1.93
N GLU A 188 -18.35 -7.12 -1.03
CA GLU A 188 -17.68 -6.09 -0.24
C GLU A 188 -16.16 -6.01 -0.57
N GLN A 189 -15.69 -6.73 -1.59
CA GLN A 189 -14.30 -6.64 -2.04
C GLN A 189 -14.00 -5.29 -2.69
N VAL A 190 -12.70 -4.94 -2.76
CA VAL A 190 -12.20 -3.68 -3.36
C VAL A 190 -12.62 -2.40 -2.61
N ARG A 191 -13.47 -2.49 -1.59
CA ARG A 191 -13.93 -1.35 -0.76
C ARG A 191 -12.97 -0.93 0.34
N GLY A 192 -11.93 -1.72 0.61
CA GLY A 192 -10.91 -1.48 1.64
C GLY A 192 -11.05 -2.33 2.90
N TYR A 193 -12.16 -3.06 3.05
CA TYR A 193 -12.44 -3.85 4.26
C TYR A 193 -11.41 -4.93 4.56
N GLY A 194 -10.75 -5.51 3.56
CA GLY A 194 -9.65 -6.45 3.80
C GLY A 194 -8.48 -5.82 4.54
N THR A 195 -8.12 -4.57 4.22
CA THR A 195 -7.08 -3.83 4.95
C THR A 195 -7.56 -3.46 6.35
N ARG A 196 -8.82 -3.03 6.48
CA ARG A 196 -9.41 -2.65 7.79
C ARG A 196 -9.52 -3.85 8.74
N LEU A 197 -9.93 -5.01 8.23
CA LEU A 197 -9.98 -6.28 8.96
C LEU A 197 -8.59 -6.71 9.44
N MET A 198 -7.56 -6.57 8.60
CA MET A 198 -6.18 -6.86 9.01
C MET A 198 -5.68 -5.88 10.07
N ALA A 199 -6.03 -4.60 9.97
CA ALA A 199 -5.70 -3.62 11.01
C ALA A 199 -6.28 -4.02 12.37
N HIS A 200 -7.58 -4.34 12.42
CA HIS A 200 -8.23 -4.88 13.62
C HIS A 200 -7.58 -6.20 14.10
N THR A 201 -7.18 -7.08 13.18
CA THR A 201 -6.47 -8.33 13.52
C THR A 201 -5.14 -8.04 14.22
N LYS A 202 -4.40 -7.03 13.74
CA LYS A 202 -3.11 -6.63 14.33
C LYS A 202 -3.27 -5.99 15.70
N GLU A 203 -4.26 -5.11 15.88
CA GLU A 203 -4.52 -4.51 17.19
C GLU A 203 -4.97 -5.59 18.20
N ARG A 204 -5.82 -6.52 17.77
CA ARG A 204 -6.18 -7.69 18.59
C ARG A 204 -4.96 -8.54 18.94
N ALA A 205 -4.07 -8.79 17.99
CA ALA A 205 -2.84 -9.55 18.24
C ALA A 205 -1.91 -8.85 19.25
N LYS A 206 -1.81 -7.51 19.20
CA LYS A 206 -1.07 -6.74 20.21
C LYS A 206 -1.71 -6.81 21.59
N ALA A 207 -3.05 -6.73 21.66
CA ALA A 207 -3.80 -6.88 22.92
C ALA A 207 -3.54 -8.25 23.56
N LEU A 208 -3.36 -9.29 22.74
CA LEU A 208 -2.91 -10.63 23.15
C LEU A 208 -1.40 -10.73 23.41
N GLN A 209 -0.67 -9.61 23.43
CA GLN A 209 0.77 -9.51 23.63
C GLN A 209 1.63 -10.31 22.62
N LEU A 210 1.07 -10.58 21.43
CA LEU A 210 1.76 -11.26 20.35
C LEU A 210 2.69 -10.32 19.60
N THR A 211 3.80 -10.85 19.15
CA THR A 211 4.85 -10.08 18.45
C THR A 211 4.81 -10.27 16.94
N HIS A 212 4.30 -11.40 16.47
CA HIS A 212 4.35 -11.79 15.06
C HIS A 212 3.03 -12.42 14.62
N LEU A 213 2.70 -12.22 13.35
CA LEU A 213 1.67 -12.97 12.63
C LEU A 213 2.37 -13.77 11.53
N LEU A 214 2.13 -15.06 11.47
CA LEU A 214 2.59 -15.94 10.40
C LEU A 214 1.40 -16.40 9.56
N THR A 215 1.61 -16.59 8.27
CA THR A 215 0.58 -17.15 7.38
C THR A 215 1.21 -17.88 6.21
N CYS A 216 0.53 -18.94 5.78
CA CYS A 216 0.83 -19.63 4.53
C CYS A 216 -0.08 -19.00 3.47
N ALA A 217 0.48 -18.10 2.66
CA ALA A 217 -0.25 -17.34 1.65
C ALA A 217 -0.17 -18.02 0.27
N ASP A 218 -1.34 -18.22 -0.34
CA ASP A 218 -1.44 -18.58 -1.76
C ASP A 218 -0.76 -17.51 -2.63
N ASN A 219 -0.21 -17.91 -3.78
CA ASN A 219 0.50 -16.99 -4.69
C ASN A 219 -0.33 -15.76 -5.08
N ASN A 220 -1.65 -15.93 -5.23
CA ASN A 220 -2.58 -14.83 -5.56
C ASN A 220 -2.77 -13.85 -4.39
N ALA A 221 -2.53 -14.29 -3.15
CA ALA A 221 -2.69 -13.48 -1.94
C ALA A 221 -1.39 -12.79 -1.49
N VAL A 222 -0.23 -13.20 -2.00
CA VAL A 222 1.08 -12.64 -1.62
C VAL A 222 1.11 -11.11 -1.77
N ALA A 223 0.54 -10.56 -2.85
CA ALA A 223 0.50 -9.11 -3.07
C ALA A 223 -0.33 -8.39 -2.00
N TYR A 224 -1.46 -8.98 -1.58
CA TYR A 224 -2.27 -8.47 -0.48
C TYR A 224 -1.46 -8.46 0.83
N PHE A 225 -0.87 -9.59 1.21
CA PHE A 225 -0.10 -9.69 2.45
C PHE A 225 1.11 -8.76 2.47
N LYS A 226 1.83 -8.59 1.35
CA LYS A 226 2.89 -7.58 1.21
C LYS A 226 2.37 -6.16 1.49
N LYS A 227 1.21 -5.79 0.93
CA LYS A 227 0.57 -4.48 1.20
C LYS A 227 0.16 -4.35 2.68
N GLN A 228 -0.10 -5.45 3.37
CA GLN A 228 -0.33 -5.48 4.81
C GLN A 228 0.95 -5.55 5.65
N GLY A 229 2.15 -5.41 5.07
CA GLY A 229 3.41 -5.43 5.81
C GLY A 229 3.89 -6.84 6.18
N PHE A 230 3.48 -7.86 5.44
CA PHE A 230 4.09 -9.18 5.53
C PHE A 230 5.29 -9.30 4.57
N SER A 231 6.32 -10.02 5.02
CA SER A 231 7.53 -10.35 4.27
C SER A 231 7.64 -11.86 4.06
N LYS A 232 8.35 -12.27 3.00
CA LYS A 232 8.75 -13.68 2.83
C LYS A 232 9.95 -14.06 3.71
N ILE A 233 10.64 -13.06 4.25
CA ILE A 233 11.75 -13.25 5.18
C ILE A 233 11.16 -13.43 6.56
N ILE A 234 11.39 -14.59 7.17
CA ILE A 234 10.94 -14.92 8.52
C ILE A 234 12.06 -14.57 9.49
N THR A 235 11.83 -13.56 10.32
CA THR A 235 12.77 -13.11 11.34
C THR A 235 12.54 -13.79 12.68
N LEU A 236 11.35 -14.36 12.89
CA LEU A 236 11.02 -15.18 14.05
C LEU A 236 11.89 -16.45 14.10
N PRO A 237 12.60 -16.72 15.21
CA PRO A 237 13.44 -17.91 15.35
C PRO A 237 12.67 -19.21 15.08
N PRO A 238 13.20 -20.16 14.28
CA PRO A 238 12.53 -21.41 13.94
C PRO A 238 12.00 -22.19 15.14
N GLU A 239 12.71 -22.15 16.27
CA GLU A 239 12.35 -22.86 17.51
C GLU A 239 11.00 -22.40 18.07
N ARG A 240 10.55 -21.19 17.72
CA ARG A 240 9.27 -20.63 18.18
C ARG A 240 8.08 -21.06 17.31
N TRP A 241 8.27 -21.45 16.06
CA TRP A 241 7.15 -21.67 15.13
C TRP A 241 7.18 -23.01 14.40
N GLN A 242 8.35 -23.60 14.22
CA GLN A 242 8.50 -24.88 13.53
C GLN A 242 7.83 -26.00 14.35
N GLY A 243 6.95 -26.77 13.70
CA GLY A 243 6.13 -27.79 14.35
C GLY A 243 4.84 -27.27 15.01
N TYR A 244 4.63 -25.96 15.08
CA TYR A 244 3.39 -25.35 15.57
C TYR A 244 2.42 -25.00 14.43
N ILE A 245 2.96 -24.47 13.34
CA ILE A 245 2.21 -24.12 12.13
C ILE A 245 2.11 -25.30 11.18
N LYS A 246 1.14 -25.24 10.27
CA LYS A 246 0.97 -26.28 9.26
C LYS A 246 1.81 -26.00 8.02
N ASP A 247 2.55 -27.01 7.59
CA ASP A 247 3.22 -26.99 6.29
C ASP A 247 2.19 -27.29 5.19
N TYR A 248 2.16 -26.43 4.18
CA TYR A 248 1.35 -26.64 2.98
C TYR A 248 2.27 -26.63 1.76
N GLU A 249 2.16 -27.66 0.92
CA GLU A 249 2.94 -27.74 -0.31
C GLU A 249 2.52 -26.63 -1.29
N GLY A 250 3.51 -25.96 -1.89
CA GLY A 250 3.26 -24.94 -2.91
C GLY A 250 2.75 -23.59 -2.39
N ILE A 251 2.74 -23.37 -1.07
CA ILE A 251 2.28 -22.12 -0.43
C ILE A 251 3.48 -21.34 0.12
N VAL A 252 3.42 -20.01 0.06
CA VAL A 252 4.51 -19.14 0.54
C VAL A 252 4.28 -18.78 2.00
N LEU A 253 5.20 -19.19 2.87
CA LEU A 253 5.23 -18.72 4.25
C LEU A 253 5.59 -17.22 4.30
N MET A 254 4.80 -16.45 5.04
CA MET A 254 4.99 -15.02 5.21
C MET A 254 4.84 -14.58 6.66
N GLU A 255 5.61 -13.57 7.06
CA GLU A 255 5.66 -13.01 8.42
C GLU A 255 5.29 -11.54 8.44
N CYS A 256 4.49 -11.13 9.42
CA CYS A 256 4.34 -9.73 9.82
C CYS A 256 4.82 -9.54 11.26
N ALA A 257 5.95 -8.85 11.43
CA ALA A 257 6.40 -8.37 12.74
C ALA A 257 5.56 -7.15 13.15
N LEU A 258 4.92 -7.22 14.32
CA LEU A 258 4.03 -6.18 14.82
C LEU A 258 4.82 -5.03 15.45
N ASN A 259 4.48 -3.79 15.07
CA ASN A 259 5.04 -2.61 15.70
C ASN A 259 4.06 -2.05 16.74
N TYR A 260 4.42 -2.18 18.02
CA TYR A 260 3.61 -1.71 19.15
C TYR A 260 3.48 -0.19 19.24
N LYS A 261 4.35 0.57 18.56
CA LYS A 261 4.28 2.05 18.54
C LYS A 261 3.34 2.58 17.47
N VAL A 262 2.81 1.72 16.59
CA VAL A 262 1.99 2.11 15.44
C VAL A 262 0.56 1.67 15.68
N ASP A 263 -0.40 2.58 15.72
CA ASP A 263 -1.82 2.22 15.65
C ASP A 263 -2.21 1.87 14.21
N TYR A 264 -2.46 0.59 13.93
CA TYR A 264 -2.82 0.11 12.60
C TYR A 264 -4.23 0.57 12.16
N LEU A 265 -5.10 0.99 13.08
CA LEU A 265 -6.41 1.54 12.76
C LEU A 265 -6.32 2.99 12.30
N ASN A 266 -5.30 3.75 12.76
CA ASN A 266 -5.16 5.19 12.51
C ASN A 266 -3.88 5.55 11.72
N ILE A 267 -3.53 4.73 10.72
CA ILE A 267 -2.35 4.96 9.87
C ILE A 267 -2.39 6.31 9.12
N PRO A 268 -3.49 6.74 8.46
CA PRO A 268 -3.45 8.00 7.71
C PRO A 268 -3.18 9.23 8.59
N PRO A 269 -3.86 9.42 9.75
CA PRO A 269 -3.49 10.48 10.70
C PRO A 269 -2.04 10.39 11.19
N LEU A 270 -1.54 9.18 11.49
CA LEU A 270 -0.14 8.98 11.91
C LEU A 270 0.85 9.45 10.83
N LEU A 271 0.63 9.05 9.57
CA LEU A 271 1.48 9.48 8.45
C LEU A 271 1.39 10.99 8.22
N LYS A 272 0.22 11.59 8.41
CA LYS A 272 0.03 13.05 8.36
C LYS A 272 0.94 13.74 9.37
N ALA A 273 0.85 13.33 10.64
CA ALA A 273 1.62 13.93 11.73
C ALA A 273 3.13 13.80 11.50
N GLN A 274 3.60 12.62 11.06
CA GLN A 274 5.00 12.39 10.72
C GLN A 274 5.48 13.30 9.58
N LYS A 275 4.68 13.41 8.51
CA LYS A 275 5.03 14.25 7.35
C LYS A 275 5.01 15.74 7.71
N LEU A 276 4.05 16.18 8.50
CA LEU A 276 4.00 17.57 8.98
C LEU A 276 5.22 17.89 9.84
N CYS A 277 5.61 17.01 10.77
CA CYS A 277 6.82 17.20 11.58
C CYS A 277 8.08 17.37 10.71
N LEU A 278 8.22 16.56 9.66
CA LEU A 278 9.32 16.69 8.70
C LEU A 278 9.25 18.02 7.94
N LEU A 279 8.07 18.44 7.49
CA LEU A 279 7.89 19.69 6.77
C LEU A 279 8.17 20.92 7.62
N GLU A 280 7.74 20.92 8.89
CA GLU A 280 8.08 21.99 9.84
C GLU A 280 9.59 22.13 10.01
N LYS A 281 10.32 21.00 10.10
CA LYS A 281 11.79 21.02 10.13
C LYS A 281 12.41 21.48 8.82
N LEU A 282 11.85 21.07 7.68
CA LEU A 282 12.32 21.51 6.38
C LEU A 282 12.10 23.00 6.15
N ARG A 283 11.06 23.61 6.71
CA ARG A 283 10.78 25.06 6.64
C ARG A 283 11.87 25.92 7.31
N GLU A 284 12.66 25.34 8.22
CA GLU A 284 13.79 26.01 8.87
C GLU A 284 15.04 26.07 7.95
N VAL A 285 15.12 25.22 6.92
CA VAL A 285 16.34 25.03 6.10
C VAL A 285 16.11 25.29 4.60
N SER A 286 14.93 24.95 4.09
CA SER A 286 14.58 25.05 2.68
C SER A 286 13.59 26.18 2.43
N ARG A 287 13.63 26.77 1.23
CA ARG A 287 12.65 27.74 0.72
C ARG A 287 11.60 27.13 -0.21
N SER A 288 11.61 25.80 -0.42
CA SER A 288 10.69 25.13 -1.36
C SER A 288 9.21 25.25 -1.00
N HIS A 289 8.88 25.59 0.25
CA HIS A 289 7.51 25.88 0.68
C HIS A 289 7.02 27.27 0.30
N ILE A 290 7.89 28.14 -0.22
CA ILE A 290 7.56 29.49 -0.66
C ILE A 290 7.17 29.45 -2.13
N VAL A 291 5.95 29.89 -2.42
CA VAL A 291 5.45 30.08 -3.78
C VAL A 291 5.69 31.54 -4.16
N TYR A 292 6.48 31.75 -5.19
CA TYR A 292 6.77 33.07 -5.73
C TYR A 292 5.77 33.46 -6.84
N PRO A 293 5.50 34.76 -7.07
CA PRO A 293 4.67 35.21 -8.18
C PRO A 293 5.15 34.69 -9.54
N GLY A 294 4.20 34.40 -10.43
CA GLY A 294 4.51 33.96 -11.79
C GLY A 294 5.25 35.04 -12.59
N ILE A 295 6.14 34.61 -13.48
CA ILE A 295 6.91 35.50 -14.36
C ILE A 295 6.05 35.86 -15.58
N ASP A 296 5.92 37.16 -15.87
CA ASP A 296 5.21 37.64 -17.07
C ASP A 296 6.14 37.59 -18.30
N VAL A 297 6.15 36.43 -18.95
CA VAL A 297 7.00 36.14 -20.11
C VAL A 297 6.69 37.07 -21.30
N LYS A 298 5.48 37.66 -21.38
CA LYS A 298 5.10 38.55 -22.49
C LYS A 298 5.74 39.92 -22.39
N LYS A 299 6.10 40.36 -21.17
CA LYS A 299 6.70 41.67 -20.92
C LYS A 299 8.22 41.67 -20.95
N MET A 300 8.86 40.50 -20.98
CA MET A 300 10.32 40.37 -20.89
C MET A 300 10.93 39.90 -22.23
N LYS A 301 11.94 40.63 -22.72
CA LYS A 301 12.77 40.18 -23.85
C LYS A 301 13.92 39.31 -23.30
N GLY A 302 13.61 38.05 -23.01
CA GLY A 302 14.53 37.12 -22.35
C GLY A 302 14.47 37.21 -20.82
N ILE A 303 14.76 36.11 -20.15
CA ILE A 303 14.75 35.99 -18.68
C ILE A 303 16.16 35.61 -18.24
N ARG A 304 16.80 36.44 -17.43
CA ARG A 304 18.06 36.08 -16.79
C ARG A 304 17.76 35.34 -15.50
N ILE A 305 18.69 34.49 -15.03
CA ILE A 305 18.45 33.67 -13.85
C ILE A 305 18.26 34.55 -12.60
N GLU A 306 18.97 35.67 -12.54
CA GLU A 306 18.81 36.68 -11.48
C GLU A 306 17.42 37.34 -11.45
N ASP A 307 16.70 37.35 -12.58
CA ASP A 307 15.36 37.95 -12.68
C ASP A 307 14.27 36.97 -12.19
N ILE A 308 14.62 35.73 -11.86
CA ILE A 308 13.69 34.71 -11.36
C ILE A 308 13.52 34.88 -9.83
N PRO A 309 12.29 35.20 -9.35
CA PRO A 309 12.01 35.26 -7.92
C PRO A 309 12.40 33.97 -7.20
N GLY A 310 13.09 34.09 -6.07
CA GLY A 310 13.57 32.96 -5.26
C GLY A 310 14.96 32.40 -5.66
N LEU A 311 15.52 32.80 -6.80
CA LEU A 311 16.88 32.42 -7.23
C LEU A 311 17.92 33.54 -7.05
N GLN A 312 17.48 34.73 -6.64
CA GLN A 312 18.32 35.94 -6.48
C GLN A 312 19.49 35.78 -5.48
N HIS A 313 19.36 34.86 -4.53
CA HIS A 313 20.37 34.60 -3.48
C HIS A 313 21.12 33.28 -3.69
N VAL A 314 20.86 32.56 -4.79
CA VAL A 314 21.56 31.33 -5.10
C VAL A 314 22.88 31.69 -5.77
N ASP A 315 23.96 31.60 -5.00
CA ASP A 315 25.33 31.81 -5.48
C ASP A 315 25.72 30.64 -6.39
N LEU A 316 25.41 30.75 -7.69
CA LEU A 316 25.63 29.69 -8.68
C LEU A 316 27.12 29.31 -8.84
N ASP A 317 28.02 30.19 -8.41
CA ASP A 317 29.48 30.01 -8.46
C ASP A 317 30.02 29.19 -7.26
N ARG A 318 29.20 28.96 -6.21
CA ARG A 318 29.59 28.21 -5.00
C ARG A 318 29.26 26.72 -5.04
N VAL A 319 28.80 26.18 -6.16
CA VAL A 319 28.66 24.72 -6.31
C VAL A 319 30.07 24.15 -6.47
N PRO A 320 30.63 23.40 -5.48
CA PRO A 320 31.91 22.77 -5.69
C PRO A 320 31.78 21.76 -6.85
N PRO A 321 32.76 21.69 -7.77
CA PRO A 321 32.74 20.67 -8.80
C PRO A 321 32.62 19.30 -8.10
N PRO A 322 31.82 18.37 -8.63
CA PRO A 322 31.58 17.09 -7.98
C PRO A 322 32.91 16.35 -7.88
N THR A 323 33.51 16.38 -6.69
CA THR A 323 34.67 15.57 -6.37
C THR A 323 34.17 14.14 -6.23
N ALA A 324 34.73 13.27 -7.06
CA ALA A 324 34.44 11.86 -7.08
C ALA A 324 34.90 11.22 -5.77
N ALA A 325 33.95 10.92 -4.87
CA ALA A 325 33.80 9.62 -4.19
C ALA A 325 32.96 9.75 -2.91
N HIS A 326 31.72 9.28 -2.93
CA HIS A 326 31.23 8.08 -2.20
C HIS A 326 29.71 7.98 -2.41
N GLY A 327 29.30 6.89 -3.06
CA GLY A 327 28.07 6.84 -3.84
C GLY A 327 26.78 6.72 -3.03
N THR A 328 25.78 7.51 -3.44
CA THR A 328 24.41 7.00 -3.58
C THR A 328 24.05 7.02 -5.07
N ARG A 329 23.62 5.85 -5.57
CA ARG A 329 23.37 5.58 -6.97
C ARG A 329 22.07 6.24 -7.43
N SER A 330 22.20 7.33 -8.18
CA SER A 330 21.23 7.76 -9.19
C SER A 330 22.03 8.11 -10.44
N GLY A 331 21.89 7.29 -11.49
CA GLY A 331 22.62 7.45 -12.74
C GLY A 331 22.16 8.69 -13.51
N VAL A 332 22.87 9.79 -13.33
CA VAL A 332 22.93 10.88 -14.30
C VAL A 332 24.28 10.73 -15.02
N SER A 333 24.23 10.31 -16.28
CA SER A 333 25.39 10.29 -17.17
C SER A 333 25.92 11.72 -17.31
N SER A 334 27.08 11.98 -16.71
CA SER A 334 28.07 13.01 -17.03
C SER A 334 27.61 14.06 -18.07
N ALA A 335 27.04 15.17 -17.60
CA ALA A 335 26.83 16.35 -18.41
C ALA A 335 28.17 17.09 -18.55
N LYS A 336 28.74 17.07 -19.77
CA LYS A 336 29.72 18.06 -20.22
C LYS A 336 29.12 19.48 -20.06
N PRO A 337 29.94 20.53 -19.91
CA PRO A 337 29.46 21.90 -19.72
C PRO A 337 28.48 22.29 -20.82
N LEU A 338 27.31 22.79 -20.45
CA LEU A 338 26.24 23.26 -21.33
C LEU A 338 26.59 24.58 -22.07
N THR A 339 27.87 24.84 -22.33
CA THR A 339 28.33 26.03 -23.05
C THR A 339 28.16 25.93 -24.57
N ALA A 340 27.60 24.82 -25.08
CA ALA A 340 27.19 24.69 -26.49
C ALA A 340 25.66 24.72 -26.68
N ALA A 341 24.85 24.42 -25.66
CA ALA A 341 23.40 24.35 -25.78
C ALA A 341 22.71 25.73 -25.73
N ALA A 342 23.33 26.70 -25.06
CA ALA A 342 22.85 28.10 -25.03
C ALA A 342 23.05 28.84 -26.37
N ALA A 343 23.85 28.30 -27.30
CA ALA A 343 24.11 28.90 -28.61
C ALA A 343 23.06 28.54 -29.69
N ILE A 344 22.04 27.73 -29.39
CA ILE A 344 21.01 27.28 -30.36
C ILE A 344 19.60 27.84 -30.04
N ALA A 345 19.51 28.88 -29.21
CA ALA A 345 18.34 29.74 -29.14
C ALA A 345 18.52 30.93 -30.10
N ARG A 346 18.79 30.65 -31.38
CA ARG A 346 18.39 31.58 -32.44
C ARG A 346 16.87 31.66 -32.37
N GLU A 347 16.28 32.85 -32.46
CA GLU A 347 14.84 33.01 -32.73
C GLU A 347 14.50 32.06 -33.88
N ARG A 348 13.81 30.96 -33.56
CA ARG A 348 13.50 29.94 -34.55
C ARG A 348 12.34 30.46 -35.37
N ASP A 349 12.58 30.59 -36.66
CA ASP A 349 11.61 31.07 -37.64
C ASP A 349 10.27 30.32 -37.43
N PRO A 350 9.17 31.04 -37.12
CA PRO A 350 7.84 30.45 -36.94
C PRO A 350 7.43 29.54 -38.11
N VAL A 351 7.94 29.82 -39.31
CA VAL A 351 7.71 29.01 -40.52
C VAL A 351 8.34 27.62 -40.40
N GLN A 352 9.54 27.51 -39.82
CA GLN A 352 10.23 26.23 -39.63
C GLN A 352 9.56 25.38 -38.55
N LEU A 353 9.08 26.00 -37.47
CA LEU A 353 8.37 25.29 -36.42
C LEU A 353 7.00 24.77 -36.91
N ALA A 354 6.29 25.57 -37.71
CA ALA A 354 5.05 25.15 -38.35
C ALA A 354 5.28 24.00 -39.36
N ALA A 355 6.37 24.06 -40.12
CA ALA A 355 6.76 22.98 -41.03
C ALA A 355 7.08 21.68 -40.27
N LEU A 356 7.83 21.76 -39.18
CA LEU A 356 8.11 20.62 -38.29
C LEU A 356 6.83 20.06 -37.68
N GLN A 357 5.94 20.90 -37.16
CA GLN A 357 4.64 20.44 -36.63
C GLN A 357 3.85 19.67 -37.68
N LYS A 358 3.77 20.21 -38.91
CA LYS A 358 3.07 19.55 -40.02
C LYS A 358 3.69 18.21 -40.37
N GLU A 359 5.02 18.13 -40.39
CA GLU A 359 5.75 16.88 -40.62
C GLU A 359 5.45 15.85 -39.52
N LEU A 360 5.61 16.24 -38.25
CA LEU A 360 5.35 15.35 -37.12
C LEU A 360 3.89 14.88 -37.07
N GLN A 361 2.94 15.74 -37.46
CA GLN A 361 1.54 15.38 -37.55
C GLN A 361 1.29 14.33 -38.64
N GLN A 362 1.95 14.44 -39.80
CA GLN A 362 1.86 13.43 -40.85
C GLN A 362 2.42 12.09 -40.39
N VAL A 363 3.57 12.09 -39.71
CA VAL A 363 4.17 10.87 -39.14
C VAL A 363 3.25 10.26 -38.08
N LEU A 364 2.72 11.07 -37.16
CA LEU A 364 1.83 10.59 -36.10
C LEU A 364 0.54 9.97 -36.66
N ASN A 365 -0.04 10.56 -37.71
CA ASN A 365 -1.20 10.00 -38.40
C ASN A 365 -0.88 8.63 -39.03
N GLN A 366 0.29 8.49 -39.67
CA GLN A 366 0.74 7.21 -40.22
C GLN A 366 0.94 6.16 -39.11
N ILE A 367 1.53 6.53 -37.98
CA ILE A 367 1.70 5.64 -36.82
C ILE A 367 0.34 5.21 -36.27
N LYS A 368 -0.61 6.13 -36.08
CA LYS A 368 -1.97 5.81 -35.60
C LYS A 368 -2.74 4.88 -36.55
N SER A 369 -2.50 4.99 -37.86
CA SER A 369 -3.13 4.13 -38.87
C SER A 369 -2.51 2.74 -39.01
N HIS A 370 -1.34 2.50 -38.39
CA HIS A 370 -0.64 1.24 -38.49
C HIS A 370 -1.41 0.12 -37.78
N SER A 371 -1.44 -1.09 -38.36
CA SER A 371 -2.21 -2.24 -37.82
C SER A 371 -1.81 -2.62 -36.39
N SER A 372 -0.56 -2.37 -36.01
CA SER A 372 -0.04 -2.62 -34.65
C SER A 372 -0.29 -1.49 -33.65
N ALA A 373 -0.96 -0.40 -34.04
CA ALA A 373 -1.13 0.80 -33.20
C ALA A 373 -2.25 0.70 -32.16
N TRP A 374 -3.23 -0.18 -32.37
CA TRP A 374 -4.47 -0.24 -31.59
C TRP A 374 -4.28 -0.27 -30.05
N PRO A 375 -3.28 -0.94 -29.44
CA PRO A 375 -3.11 -0.93 -27.99
C PRO A 375 -2.58 0.39 -27.42
N PHE A 376 -2.05 1.26 -28.29
CA PHE A 376 -1.35 2.48 -27.91
C PHE A 376 -2.09 3.75 -28.32
N LEU A 377 -3.29 3.62 -28.91
CA LEU A 377 -4.08 4.77 -29.36
C LEU A 377 -4.55 5.63 -28.19
N GLU A 378 -4.89 4.98 -27.08
CA GLU A 378 -5.35 5.62 -25.85
C GLU A 378 -4.44 5.24 -24.67
N PRO A 379 -4.45 6.04 -23.58
CA PRO A 379 -3.81 5.67 -22.32
C PRO A 379 -4.31 4.31 -21.83
N VAL A 380 -3.43 3.53 -21.20
CA VAL A 380 -3.78 2.20 -20.69
C VAL A 380 -4.84 2.32 -19.60
N ASP A 381 -6.04 1.80 -19.86
CA ASP A 381 -7.04 1.62 -18.81
C ASP A 381 -6.78 0.28 -18.08
N PRO A 382 -6.41 0.28 -16.79
CA PRO A 382 -6.08 -0.95 -16.06
C PRO A 382 -7.26 -1.92 -15.93
N GLN A 383 -8.50 -1.44 -15.97
CA GLN A 383 -9.71 -2.27 -15.84
C GLN A 383 -10.08 -2.90 -17.17
N GLU A 384 -10.04 -2.14 -18.27
CA GLU A 384 -10.41 -2.65 -19.60
C GLU A 384 -9.35 -3.59 -20.18
N THR A 385 -8.07 -3.28 -19.96
CA THR A 385 -6.95 -4.06 -20.52
C THR A 385 -6.50 -5.23 -19.63
N GLY A 386 -7.03 -5.33 -18.40
CA GLY A 386 -6.57 -6.29 -17.39
C GLY A 386 -5.19 -5.98 -16.80
N ALA A 387 -4.60 -4.81 -17.13
CA ALA A 387 -3.29 -4.38 -16.68
C ALA A 387 -3.34 -3.66 -15.32
N TYR A 388 -3.90 -4.31 -14.29
CA TYR A 388 -4.29 -3.69 -13.01
C TYR A 388 -3.17 -2.97 -12.24
N ASN A 389 -1.89 -3.34 -12.45
CA ASN A 389 -0.73 -2.74 -11.80
C ASN A 389 0.15 -1.91 -12.77
N TYR A 390 -0.36 -1.56 -13.96
CA TYR A 390 0.40 -0.83 -14.99
C TYR A 390 1.05 0.45 -14.46
N TYR A 391 0.27 1.34 -13.85
CA TYR A 391 0.78 2.60 -13.28
C TYR A 391 1.59 2.43 -11.98
N GLU A 392 1.54 1.26 -11.35
CA GLU A 392 2.42 0.94 -10.23
C GLU A 392 3.85 0.63 -10.73
N ILE A 393 3.97 0.00 -11.91
CA ILE A 393 5.24 -0.43 -12.53
C ILE A 393 5.81 0.66 -13.44
N ILE A 394 5.00 1.16 -14.37
CA ILE A 394 5.39 2.16 -15.35
C ILE A 394 5.22 3.56 -14.76
N LYS A 395 6.34 4.22 -14.46
CA LYS A 395 6.36 5.55 -13.82
C LYS A 395 6.09 6.70 -14.78
N ASN A 396 6.43 6.52 -16.06
CA ASN A 396 6.29 7.54 -17.09
C ASN A 396 5.44 6.97 -18.24
N PRO A 397 4.13 6.78 -18.04
CA PRO A 397 3.24 6.24 -19.08
C PRO A 397 3.26 7.13 -20.33
N MET A 398 3.06 6.51 -21.48
CA MET A 398 3.05 7.19 -22.77
C MET A 398 2.17 6.42 -23.76
N ASP A 399 1.43 7.15 -24.58
CA ASP A 399 0.48 6.67 -25.58
C ASP A 399 0.34 7.71 -26.72
N LEU A 400 -0.28 7.32 -27.83
CA LEU A 400 -0.38 8.14 -29.04
C LEU A 400 -1.36 9.30 -28.91
N ARG A 401 -2.31 9.25 -27.97
CA ARG A 401 -3.17 10.39 -27.63
C ARG A 401 -2.37 11.43 -26.85
N THR A 402 -1.62 11.03 -25.82
CA THR A 402 -0.74 11.94 -25.07
C THR A 402 0.30 12.60 -25.98
N ILE A 403 0.86 11.85 -26.94
CA ILE A 403 1.78 12.40 -27.95
C ILE A 403 1.06 13.40 -28.88
N GLN A 404 -0.21 13.14 -29.24
CA GLN A 404 -1.01 14.09 -30.03
C GLN A 404 -1.26 15.39 -29.26
N GLU A 405 -1.69 15.30 -28.00
CA GLU A 405 -1.95 16.48 -27.15
C GLU A 405 -0.69 17.35 -26.99
N ARG A 406 0.48 16.71 -26.87
CA ARG A 406 1.77 17.43 -26.84
C ARG A 406 2.13 18.07 -28.18
N LEU A 407 1.79 17.44 -29.30
CA LEU A 407 2.03 18.00 -30.63
C LEU A 407 1.11 19.19 -30.90
N ASP A 408 -0.16 19.09 -30.51
CA ASP A 408 -1.18 20.13 -30.64
C ASP A 408 -0.85 21.36 -29.79
N SER A 409 -0.11 21.18 -28.68
CA SER A 409 0.33 22.29 -27.82
C SER A 409 1.19 23.33 -28.54
N GLY A 410 1.87 22.96 -29.62
CA GLY A 410 2.67 23.89 -30.43
C GLY A 410 4.04 24.28 -29.89
N TRP A 411 4.35 23.96 -28.63
CA TRP A 411 5.61 24.37 -28.01
C TRP A 411 6.46 23.19 -27.49
N TYR A 412 5.90 21.98 -27.37
CA TYR A 412 6.61 20.85 -26.75
C TYR A 412 7.66 20.23 -27.68
N TYR A 413 7.27 19.87 -28.90
CA TYR A 413 8.18 19.25 -29.88
C TYR A 413 8.94 20.31 -30.67
N VAL A 414 10.04 20.79 -30.09
CA VAL A 414 10.91 21.78 -30.73
C VAL A 414 11.93 21.19 -31.71
N ASN A 415 12.05 19.85 -31.74
CA ASN A 415 12.82 19.07 -32.70
C ASN A 415 12.26 17.63 -32.80
N ARG A 416 12.75 16.86 -33.78
CA ARG A 416 12.33 15.46 -33.99
C ARG A 416 12.77 14.52 -32.86
N ASP A 417 13.89 14.81 -32.20
CA ASP A 417 14.47 13.94 -31.18
C ASP A 417 13.55 13.80 -29.95
N ILE A 418 12.86 14.88 -29.55
CA ILE A 418 11.92 14.86 -28.43
C ILE A 418 10.69 14.00 -28.77
N PHE A 419 10.18 14.11 -30.00
CA PHE A 419 9.08 13.28 -30.50
C PHE A 419 9.47 11.80 -30.53
N LEU A 420 10.67 11.50 -31.04
CA LEU A 420 11.23 10.16 -31.08
C LEU A 420 11.47 9.59 -29.67
N ALA A 421 11.84 10.43 -28.70
CA ALA A 421 12.03 10.01 -27.31
C ALA A 421 10.71 9.57 -26.65
N ASP A 422 9.59 10.23 -26.93
CA ASP A 422 8.26 9.81 -26.43
C ASP A 422 7.80 8.51 -27.11
N LEU A 423 7.99 8.37 -28.43
CA LEU A 423 7.71 7.11 -29.15
C LEU A 423 8.54 5.94 -28.62
N ASN A 424 9.82 6.16 -28.34
CA ASN A 424 10.67 5.13 -27.74
C ASN A 424 10.27 4.79 -26.31
N ARG A 425 9.79 5.78 -25.54
CA ARG A 425 9.28 5.56 -24.18
C ARG A 425 8.02 4.71 -24.19
N MET A 426 7.09 4.97 -25.09
CA MET A 426 5.90 4.14 -25.30
C MET A 426 6.28 2.67 -25.57
N VAL A 427 7.23 2.44 -26.47
CA VAL A 427 7.71 1.08 -26.78
C VAL A 427 8.43 0.43 -25.59
N LYS A 428 9.28 1.19 -24.90
CA LYS A 428 9.99 0.70 -23.71
C LYS A 428 9.01 0.31 -22.60
N ASN A 429 8.00 1.13 -22.32
CA ASN A 429 6.98 0.84 -21.32
C ASN A 429 6.22 -0.45 -21.63
N ALA A 430 5.90 -0.68 -22.92
CA ALA A 430 5.24 -1.89 -23.36
C ALA A 430 6.11 -3.14 -23.12
N ILE A 431 7.42 -3.06 -23.31
CA ILE A 431 8.36 -4.17 -23.06
C ILE A 431 8.60 -4.35 -21.56
N ASP A 432 8.83 -3.26 -20.83
CA ASP A 432 9.12 -3.28 -19.39
C ASP A 432 7.94 -3.87 -18.59
N TYR A 433 6.70 -3.59 -19.01
CA TYR A 433 5.51 -4.10 -18.34
C TYR A 433 5.16 -5.54 -18.75
N ASN A 434 5.13 -5.84 -20.05
CA ASN A 434 4.64 -7.13 -20.53
C ASN A 434 5.74 -8.21 -20.66
N GLY A 435 7.01 -7.81 -20.66
CA GLY A 435 8.16 -8.68 -20.90
C GLY A 435 8.51 -8.89 -22.38
N PRO A 436 9.74 -9.34 -22.68
CA PRO A 436 10.17 -9.62 -24.05
C PRO A 436 9.37 -10.81 -24.64
N GLY A 437 8.96 -10.70 -25.90
CA GLY A 437 8.21 -11.74 -26.61
C GLY A 437 6.70 -11.78 -26.34
N HIS A 438 6.16 -10.90 -25.48
CA HIS A 438 4.72 -10.75 -25.31
C HIS A 438 4.07 -10.13 -26.54
N TYR A 439 2.84 -10.52 -26.86
CA TYR A 439 2.13 -10.05 -28.06
C TYR A 439 2.10 -8.51 -28.18
N ILE A 440 1.76 -7.81 -27.10
CA ILE A 440 1.76 -6.32 -27.07
C ILE A 440 3.19 -5.75 -27.27
N SER A 441 4.22 -6.41 -26.76
CA SER A 441 5.62 -5.99 -26.94
C SER A 441 6.08 -6.19 -28.37
N GLU A 442 5.64 -7.25 -29.05
CA GLU A 442 5.88 -7.46 -30.48
C GLU A 442 5.17 -6.40 -31.34
N LEU A 443 3.94 -6.01 -30.98
CA LEU A 443 3.25 -4.88 -31.63
C LEU A 443 4.02 -3.55 -31.44
N ALA A 444 4.55 -3.31 -30.24
CA ALA A 444 5.37 -2.13 -29.96
C ALA A 444 6.68 -2.11 -30.78
N LEU A 445 7.35 -3.26 -30.91
CA LEU A 445 8.57 -3.41 -31.73
C LEU A 445 8.27 -3.26 -33.22
N SER A 446 7.11 -3.74 -33.68
CA SER A 446 6.61 -3.53 -35.04
C SER A 446 6.46 -2.03 -35.35
N LEU A 447 5.81 -1.27 -34.47
CA LEU A 447 5.71 0.19 -34.60
C LEU A 447 7.08 0.87 -34.57
N LYS A 448 8.00 0.41 -33.70
CA LYS A 448 9.35 0.95 -33.65
C LYS A 448 10.08 0.84 -34.97
N ARG A 449 10.02 -0.31 -35.62
CA ARG A 449 10.61 -0.51 -36.96
C ARG A 449 9.95 0.41 -37.98
N PHE A 450 8.62 0.57 -37.91
CA PHE A 450 7.88 1.44 -38.81
C PHE A 450 8.30 2.91 -38.68
N TYR A 451 8.21 3.52 -37.49
CA TYR A 451 8.52 4.94 -37.36
C TYR A 451 10.01 5.26 -37.48
N SER A 452 10.91 4.31 -37.17
CA SER A 452 12.36 4.51 -37.37
C SER A 452 12.75 4.60 -38.86
N SER A 453 11.85 4.21 -39.77
CA SER A 453 12.03 4.39 -41.23
C SER A 453 11.44 5.70 -41.77
N LYS A 454 10.72 6.45 -40.93
CA LYS A 454 9.94 7.65 -41.29
C LYS A 454 10.48 8.94 -40.69
N LEU A 455 11.29 8.83 -39.65
CA LEU A 455 11.95 9.90 -38.89
C LEU A 455 13.46 9.76 -39.01
#